data_AF-A0A7X0LW06-F1
#
_entry.id   AF-A0A7X0LW06-F1
#
_cell.length_a   1.000
_cell.length_b   1.000
_cell.length_c   1.000
_cell.angle_alpha   90.00
_cell.angle_beta   90.00
_cell.angle_gamma   90.00
#
_symmetry.space_group_name_H-M   'P 1'
#
loop_
_entity.id
_entity.type
_entity.pdbx_description
1 polymer ?
#
loop_
_entity_poly.entity_id
_entity_poly.type
_entity_poly.pdbx_seq_one_letter_code
_entity_poly.pdbx_strand_id
1 'polypeptide(L)'
;MINTSFPYVKDTPSFAIKQVEQRVVLNYVSFLGNSNKFYVMEFHEGSGEYTFRIYTEYGRLGRPPRKQERYFQTRFKAKKEFDRILSSKRKKGYEIIVIDEEWDELFLNPIRTPYQGKMIHPYSQAPTISLQTPLGNLSEIQLHRGLQILTEIEEKLHNGSTNDVIALSNQFYSVIPVVFESQIDRSFLLDHLEKVKETKEKLGQMILEIHY
;
A
#
# COMPACT_ATOMS: atom_id res chain seq x y z
N MET A 1 -7.39 54.74 -13.88
CA MET A 1 -6.54 53.57 -13.57
C MET A 1 -7.17 52.84 -12.38
N ILE A 2 -7.93 51.78 -12.65
CA ILE A 2 -8.58 50.99 -11.61
C ILE A 2 -7.59 49.88 -11.24
N ASN A 3 -6.99 50.00 -10.06
CA ASN A 3 -6.09 48.99 -9.52
C ASN A 3 -6.94 47.83 -8.96
N THR A 4 -7.30 46.89 -9.83
CA THR A 4 -7.92 45.62 -9.42
C THR A 4 -6.85 44.72 -8.84
N SER A 5 -6.58 44.87 -7.54
CA SER A 5 -5.82 43.87 -6.81
C SER A 5 -6.64 42.58 -6.74
N PHE A 6 -6.21 41.57 -7.49
CA PHE A 6 -6.74 40.22 -7.37
C PHE A 6 -6.50 39.74 -5.92
N PRO A 7 -7.50 39.15 -5.24
CA PRO A 7 -7.28 38.58 -3.93
C PRO A 7 -6.25 37.45 -4.06
N TYR A 8 -5.16 37.55 -3.30
CA TYR A 8 -4.14 36.51 -3.19
C TYR A 8 -4.79 35.24 -2.63
N VAL A 9 -5.04 34.26 -3.50
CA VAL A 9 -5.57 32.95 -3.12
C VAL A 9 -4.40 32.13 -2.60
N LYS A 10 -4.39 31.87 -1.30
CA LYS A 10 -3.45 30.94 -0.69
C LYS A 10 -3.96 29.52 -0.97
N ASP A 11 -3.48 28.90 -2.06
CA ASP A 11 -3.97 27.62 -2.58
C ASP A 11 -3.74 26.41 -1.64
N THR A 12 -3.09 26.60 -0.49
CA THR A 12 -2.94 25.55 0.52
C THR A 12 -2.90 26.19 1.91
N PRO A 13 -3.77 25.74 2.84
CA PRO A 13 -3.75 26.27 4.20
C PRO A 13 -2.41 25.97 4.86
N SER A 14 -1.93 26.88 5.71
CA SER A 14 -0.73 26.61 6.51
C SER A 14 -1.01 25.46 7.47
N PHE A 15 -0.20 24.40 7.39
CA PHE A 15 -0.27 23.24 8.28
C PHE A 15 1.13 22.66 8.50
N ALA A 16 1.58 22.66 9.75
CA ALA A 16 2.81 22.01 10.19
C ALA A 16 2.44 20.73 10.95
N ILE A 17 2.96 19.59 10.50
CA ILE A 17 2.73 18.28 11.14
C ILE A 17 3.47 18.26 12.47
N LYS A 18 2.77 17.91 13.55
CA LYS A 18 3.35 17.62 14.86
C LYS A 18 3.50 16.12 15.09
N GLN A 19 2.52 15.35 14.63
CA GLN A 19 2.43 13.91 14.85
C GLN A 19 1.62 13.23 13.75
N VAL A 20 2.00 12.00 13.39
CA VAL A 20 1.16 11.07 12.63
C VAL A 20 0.42 10.20 13.64
N GLU A 21 -0.89 10.42 13.80
CA GLU A 21 -1.72 9.62 14.73
C GLU A 21 -1.93 8.19 14.23
N GLN A 22 -2.09 8.04 12.92
CA GLN A 22 -2.34 6.75 12.30
C GLN A 22 -1.87 6.77 10.85
N ARG A 23 -1.21 5.71 10.42
CA ARG A 23 -0.89 5.43 9.03
C ARG A 23 -1.49 4.09 8.63
N VAL A 24 -1.94 4.00 7.38
CA VAL A 24 -2.25 2.73 6.73
C VAL A 24 -1.68 2.72 5.33
N VAL A 25 -1.08 1.59 4.97
CA VAL A 25 -0.59 1.32 3.62
C VAL A 25 -1.44 0.20 3.04
N LEU A 26 -2.02 0.46 1.87
CA LEU A 26 -2.94 -0.45 1.21
C LEU A 26 -2.46 -0.79 -0.20
N ASN A 27 -2.69 -2.02 -0.62
CA ASN A 27 -2.40 -2.48 -1.98
C ASN A 27 -3.57 -3.30 -2.54
N TYR A 28 -3.72 -3.29 -3.87
CA TYR A 28 -4.81 -3.98 -4.57
C TYR A 28 -4.35 -4.43 -5.95
N VAL A 29 -4.55 -5.72 -6.22
CA VAL A 29 -4.28 -6.32 -7.52
C VAL A 29 -5.52 -6.98 -8.10
N SER A 30 -5.74 -6.75 -9.40
CA SER A 30 -6.72 -7.45 -10.22
C SER A 30 -6.15 -7.69 -11.61
N PHE A 31 -5.87 -8.95 -11.94
CA PHE A 31 -5.41 -9.37 -13.26
C PHE A 31 -6.42 -9.02 -14.35
N LEU A 32 -7.69 -9.40 -14.17
CA LEU A 32 -8.75 -9.11 -15.15
C LEU A 32 -8.98 -7.61 -15.34
N GLY A 33 -8.88 -6.83 -14.27
CA GLY A 33 -9.05 -5.38 -14.32
C GLY A 33 -7.76 -4.61 -14.62
N ASN A 34 -6.65 -5.28 -14.96
CA ASN A 34 -5.30 -4.72 -15.09
C ASN A 34 -4.99 -3.63 -14.03
N SER A 35 -5.36 -3.92 -12.79
CA SER A 35 -5.21 -2.99 -11.68
C SER A 35 -4.11 -3.49 -10.77
N ASN A 36 -3.08 -2.67 -10.58
CA ASN A 36 -2.06 -2.83 -9.55
C ASN A 36 -1.92 -1.49 -8.84
N LYS A 37 -2.66 -1.30 -7.75
CA LYS A 37 -2.92 0.02 -7.17
C LYS A 37 -2.55 0.03 -5.71
N PHE A 38 -1.96 1.14 -5.28
CA PHE A 38 -1.69 1.38 -3.86
C PHE A 38 -2.49 2.57 -3.34
N TYR A 39 -2.60 2.66 -2.02
CA TYR A 39 -3.19 3.77 -1.31
C TYR A 39 -2.54 3.92 0.07
N VAL A 40 -1.70 4.93 0.24
CA VAL A 40 -1.16 5.33 1.55
C VAL A 40 -2.06 6.42 2.11
N MET A 41 -2.39 6.33 3.40
CA MET A 41 -3.19 7.31 4.10
C MET A 41 -2.63 7.57 5.50
N GLU A 42 -2.48 8.85 5.82
CA GLU A 42 -1.99 9.31 7.11
C GLU A 42 -2.97 10.28 7.75
N PHE A 43 -3.23 10.05 9.03
CA PHE A 43 -3.95 10.96 9.90
C PHE A 43 -2.93 11.76 10.71
N HIS A 44 -2.87 13.06 10.46
CA HIS A 44 -1.95 13.98 11.11
C HIS A 44 -2.65 14.85 12.16
N GLU A 45 -1.97 15.05 13.29
CA GLU A 45 -2.16 16.18 14.19
C GLU A 45 -1.08 17.24 13.89
N GLY A 46 -1.46 18.52 13.91
CA GLY A 46 -0.58 19.60 13.54
C GLY A 46 -0.97 20.95 14.14
N SER A 47 -0.36 21.99 13.59
CA SER A 47 -0.65 23.39 13.91
C SER A 47 -0.75 24.23 12.65
N GLY A 48 -1.52 25.31 12.72
CA GLY A 48 -1.75 26.23 11.61
C GLY A 48 -3.21 26.63 11.57
N GLU A 49 -3.77 26.72 10.36
CA GLU A 49 -5.18 27.08 10.14
C GLU A 49 -6.15 25.95 10.54
N TYR A 50 -5.63 24.72 10.65
CA TYR A 50 -6.35 23.52 11.05
C TYR A 50 -5.50 22.71 12.03
N THR A 51 -6.17 21.95 12.89
CA THR A 51 -5.50 21.08 13.88
C THR A 51 -5.22 19.68 13.32
N PHE A 52 -5.98 19.24 12.32
CA PHE A 52 -5.87 17.89 11.77
C PHE A 52 -5.85 17.87 10.25
N ARG A 53 -5.11 16.91 9.67
CA ARG A 53 -5.06 16.68 8.23
C ARG A 53 -5.07 15.19 7.92
N ILE A 54 -5.90 14.76 6.97
CA ILE A 54 -5.74 13.47 6.31
C ILE A 54 -4.95 13.69 5.03
N TYR A 55 -3.77 13.08 4.94
CA TYR A 55 -2.97 13.03 3.72
C TYR A 55 -3.20 11.68 3.04
N THR A 56 -3.31 11.68 1.72
CA THR A 56 -3.42 10.45 0.93
C THR A 56 -2.54 10.51 -0.29
N GLU A 57 -1.83 9.42 -0.55
CA GLU A 57 -0.99 9.21 -1.72
C GLU A 57 -1.39 7.91 -2.40
N TYR A 58 -1.76 7.97 -3.68
CA TYR A 58 -2.33 6.80 -4.37
C TYR A 58 -2.12 6.81 -5.87
N GLY A 59 -2.11 5.62 -6.47
CA GLY A 59 -1.91 5.48 -7.90
C GLY A 59 -1.69 4.03 -8.31
N ARG A 60 -1.17 3.85 -9.53
CA ARG A 60 -0.62 2.56 -9.96
C ARG A 60 0.73 2.36 -9.27
N LEU A 61 0.97 1.18 -8.71
CA LEU A 61 2.23 0.88 -8.05
C LEU A 61 3.39 1.00 -9.06
N GLY A 62 4.48 1.65 -8.66
CA GLY A 62 5.62 1.96 -9.54
C GLY A 62 5.39 3.14 -10.51
N ARG A 63 4.33 3.93 -10.35
CA ARG A 63 4.09 5.16 -11.15
C ARG A 63 3.96 6.39 -10.24
N PRO A 64 4.22 7.61 -10.76
CA PRO A 64 3.98 8.83 -10.01
C PRO A 64 2.56 8.89 -9.44
N PRO A 65 2.40 9.10 -8.12
CA PRO A 65 1.09 9.06 -7.49
C PRO A 65 0.37 10.40 -7.53
N ARG A 66 -0.94 10.33 -7.28
CA ARG A 66 -1.74 11.49 -6.91
C ARG A 66 -1.65 11.71 -5.41
N LYS A 67 -1.53 12.97 -5.00
CA LYS A 67 -1.51 13.40 -3.61
C LYS A 67 -2.77 14.22 -3.33
N GLN A 68 -3.38 14.01 -2.17
CA GLN A 68 -4.54 14.77 -1.73
C GLN A 68 -4.47 15.03 -0.24
N GLU A 69 -4.91 16.22 0.16
CA GLU A 69 -4.97 16.67 1.55
C GLU A 69 -6.39 17.07 1.90
N ARG A 70 -6.84 16.68 3.09
CA ARG A 70 -8.14 17.05 3.65
C ARG A 70 -7.92 17.59 5.06
N TYR A 71 -8.47 18.76 5.34
CA TYR A 71 -8.20 19.50 6.58
C TYR A 71 -9.43 19.51 7.51
N PHE A 72 -9.20 19.41 8.81
CA PHE A 72 -10.26 19.33 9.82
C PHE A 72 -9.90 20.12 11.07
N GLN A 73 -10.91 20.75 11.67
CA GLN A 73 -10.76 21.48 12.94
C GLN A 73 -10.80 20.56 14.17
N THR A 74 -11.36 19.35 14.05
CA THR A 74 -11.58 18.45 15.19
C THR A 74 -11.10 17.05 14.89
N ARG A 75 -10.48 16.40 15.88
CA ARG A 75 -10.00 15.01 15.81
C ARG A 75 -11.11 14.05 15.40
N PHE A 76 -12.30 14.23 15.97
CA PHE A 76 -13.48 13.40 15.69
C PHE A 76 -13.85 13.39 14.21
N LYS A 77 -13.98 14.57 13.57
CA LYS A 77 -14.32 14.67 12.13
C LYS A 77 -13.23 14.04 11.25
N ALA A 78 -11.96 14.29 11.57
CA ALA A 78 -10.83 13.68 10.86
C ALA A 78 -10.86 12.15 10.99
N LYS A 79 -10.97 11.62 12.21
CA LYS A 79 -11.00 10.18 12.46
C LYS A 79 -12.19 9.51 11.75
N LYS A 80 -13.38 10.11 11.82
CA LYS A 80 -14.57 9.61 11.10
C LYS A 80 -14.34 9.53 9.59
N GLU A 81 -13.69 10.54 9.00
CA GLU A 81 -13.39 10.53 7.57
C GLU A 81 -12.30 9.49 7.23
N PHE A 82 -11.27 9.35 8.06
CA PHE A 82 -10.22 8.34 7.90
C PHE A 82 -10.83 6.94 7.89
N ASP A 83 -11.67 6.60 8.87
CA ASP A 83 -12.33 5.30 8.98
C ASP A 83 -13.29 5.04 7.81
N ARG A 84 -13.99 6.08 7.35
CA ARG A 84 -14.86 6.00 6.17
C ARG A 84 -14.06 5.67 4.90
N ILE A 85 -12.93 6.35 4.67
CA ILE A 85 -12.06 6.10 3.52
C ILE A 85 -11.49 4.68 3.61
N LEU A 86 -10.93 4.30 4.77
CA LEU A 86 -10.36 2.97 4.98
C LEU A 86 -11.40 1.88 4.72
N SER A 87 -12.58 1.98 5.33
CA SER A 87 -13.69 1.04 5.11
C SER A 87 -14.08 0.95 3.64
N SER A 88 -14.18 2.09 2.94
CA SER A 88 -14.49 2.11 1.50
C SER A 88 -13.43 1.41 0.65
N LYS A 89 -12.14 1.54 1.00
CA LYS A 89 -11.05 0.85 0.30
C LYS A 89 -11.04 -0.65 0.59
N ARG A 90 -11.23 -1.06 1.85
CA ARG A 90 -11.36 -2.48 2.24
C ARG A 90 -12.51 -3.16 1.50
N LYS A 91 -13.67 -2.50 1.38
CA LYS A 91 -14.81 -3.01 0.59
C LYS A 91 -14.51 -3.20 -0.90
N LYS A 92 -13.50 -2.51 -1.44
CA LYS A 92 -13.05 -2.66 -2.84
C LYS A 92 -11.99 -3.76 -3.00
N GLY A 93 -11.59 -4.44 -1.93
CA GLY A 93 -10.60 -5.51 -1.96
C GLY A 93 -9.16 -5.06 -1.70
N TYR A 94 -8.92 -3.82 -1.25
CA TYR A 94 -7.58 -3.40 -0.86
C TYR A 94 -7.11 -4.16 0.38
N GLU A 95 -5.92 -4.74 0.31
CA GLU A 95 -5.23 -5.37 1.43
C GLU A 95 -4.37 -4.40 2.22
N ILE A 96 -4.36 -4.55 3.55
CA ILE A 96 -3.43 -3.82 4.42
C ILE A 96 -2.06 -4.49 4.31
N ILE A 97 -1.06 -3.67 4.01
CA ILE A 97 0.34 -4.04 4.00
C ILE A 97 0.93 -3.58 5.33
N VAL A 98 1.56 -4.49 6.06
CA VAL A 98 2.28 -4.12 7.27
C VAL A 98 3.77 -4.03 6.99
N ILE A 99 4.31 -2.83 7.17
CA ILE A 99 5.69 -2.48 6.88
C ILE A 99 6.53 -2.74 8.14
N ASP A 100 7.73 -3.29 7.94
CA ASP A 100 8.62 -3.70 9.02
C ASP A 100 9.05 -2.53 9.92
N GLU A 101 9.45 -1.41 9.30
CA GLU A 101 9.83 -0.15 9.98
C GLU A 101 8.71 0.42 10.87
N GLU A 102 7.45 0.01 10.67
CA GLU A 102 6.30 0.48 11.45
C GLU A 102 5.95 -0.46 12.60
N TRP A 103 6.32 -1.75 12.54
CA TRP A 103 6.01 -2.70 13.62
C TRP A 103 6.78 -2.38 14.91
N ASP A 104 8.06 -2.07 14.80
CA ASP A 104 8.89 -1.74 15.98
C ASP A 104 8.50 -0.39 16.60
N GLU A 105 8.07 0.58 15.78
CA GLU A 105 7.67 1.90 16.25
C GLU A 105 6.30 1.89 16.97
N LEU A 106 5.37 1.02 16.53
CA LEU A 106 4.02 0.90 17.12
C LEU A 106 4.03 0.51 18.61
N PHE A 107 5.08 -0.14 19.09
CA PHE A 107 5.20 -0.56 20.48
C PHE A 107 5.92 0.44 21.39
N LEU A 108 6.53 1.50 20.83
CA LEU A 108 7.41 2.37 21.61
C LEU A 108 7.10 3.87 21.52
N ASN A 109 6.60 4.40 20.40
CA ASN A 109 6.34 5.84 20.27
C ASN A 109 5.26 6.17 19.22
N PRO A 110 4.59 7.33 19.33
CA PRO A 110 3.77 7.83 18.23
C PRO A 110 4.63 8.08 16.99
N ILE A 111 4.16 7.64 15.81
CA ILE A 111 4.84 7.87 14.53
C ILE A 111 5.03 9.38 14.34
N ARG A 112 6.28 9.86 14.36
CA ARG A 112 6.58 11.28 14.22
C ARG A 112 6.94 11.66 12.79
N THR A 113 7.48 10.72 12.04
CA THR A 113 7.96 10.92 10.68
C THR A 113 6.81 10.71 9.70
N PRO A 114 6.46 11.70 8.86
CA PRO A 114 5.51 11.51 7.77
C PRO A 114 6.04 10.48 6.76
N TYR A 115 5.12 9.85 6.03
CA TYR A 115 5.47 8.86 5.02
C TYR A 115 6.35 9.51 3.95
N GLN A 116 7.60 9.06 3.87
CA GLN A 116 8.51 9.44 2.80
C GLN A 116 8.51 8.32 1.76
N GLY A 117 7.51 8.34 0.87
CA GLY A 117 7.48 7.43 -0.26
C GLY A 117 8.77 7.56 -1.07
N LYS A 118 9.68 6.58 -0.93
CA LYS A 118 10.86 6.46 -1.78
C LYS A 118 10.37 5.97 -3.14
N MET A 119 10.18 6.91 -4.06
CA MET A 119 9.84 6.56 -5.43
C MET A 119 10.98 5.75 -6.04
N ILE A 120 10.78 4.45 -6.16
CA ILE A 120 11.54 3.62 -7.09
C ILE A 120 11.02 3.99 -8.49
N HIS A 121 11.85 4.69 -9.27
CA HIS A 121 11.57 4.95 -10.68
C HIS A 121 11.32 3.61 -11.40
N PRO A 122 10.25 3.48 -12.20
CA PRO A 122 10.01 2.27 -12.96
C PRO A 122 10.96 2.20 -14.17
N TYR A 123 11.22 0.97 -14.59
CA TYR A 123 11.93 0.52 -15.80
C TYR A 123 13.43 0.26 -15.66
N SER A 124 13.75 -0.94 -15.19
CA SER A 124 14.91 -1.68 -15.69
C SER A 124 14.91 -3.15 -15.30
N GLN A 125 14.04 -3.59 -14.39
CA GLN A 125 14.04 -4.97 -13.90
C GLN A 125 12.67 -5.62 -14.09
N ALA A 126 12.69 -6.91 -14.43
CA ALA A 126 11.49 -7.73 -14.56
C ALA A 126 10.71 -7.72 -13.22
N PRO A 127 9.36 -7.77 -13.26
CA PRO A 127 8.56 -7.82 -12.05
C PRO A 127 9.03 -8.97 -11.14
N THR A 128 9.50 -8.60 -9.95
CA THR A 128 9.99 -9.55 -8.95
C THR A 128 9.42 -9.22 -7.58
N ILE A 129 9.30 -10.25 -6.76
CA ILE A 129 9.04 -10.10 -5.33
C ILE A 129 10.35 -9.67 -4.66
N SER A 130 10.26 -8.78 -3.68
CA SER A 130 11.39 -8.20 -2.97
C SER A 130 10.96 -7.81 -1.56
N LEU A 131 11.85 -7.91 -0.57
CA LEU A 131 11.65 -7.35 0.76
C LEU A 131 11.45 -5.83 0.69
N GLN A 132 12.29 -5.16 -0.09
CA GLN A 132 12.17 -3.74 -0.34
C GLN A 132 11.14 -3.52 -1.46
N THR A 133 9.98 -2.97 -1.10
CA THR A 133 8.95 -2.57 -2.05
C THR A 133 8.89 -1.04 -2.16
N PRO A 134 8.27 -0.48 -3.21
CA PRO A 134 8.00 0.96 -3.26
C PRO A 134 7.13 1.47 -2.10
N LEU A 135 6.44 0.56 -1.38
CA LEU A 135 5.60 0.91 -0.26
C LEU A 135 6.36 0.92 1.07
N GLY A 136 7.54 0.31 1.14
CA GLY A 136 8.31 0.07 2.37
C GLY A 136 8.85 -1.36 2.42
N ASN A 137 9.63 -1.67 3.46
CA ASN A 137 10.11 -3.03 3.69
C ASN A 137 8.97 -3.92 4.21
N LEU A 138 8.80 -5.10 3.61
CA LEU A 138 7.77 -6.05 4.08
C LEU A 138 8.16 -6.63 5.43
N SER A 139 7.21 -6.66 6.36
CA SER A 139 7.38 -7.35 7.64
C SER A 139 7.29 -8.86 7.49
N GLU A 140 7.86 -9.58 8.44
CA GLU A 140 7.77 -11.05 8.50
C GLU A 140 6.31 -11.54 8.47
N ILE A 141 5.42 -10.86 9.20
CA ILE A 141 3.99 -11.16 9.23
C ILE A 141 3.37 -11.08 7.83
N GLN A 142 3.80 -10.12 7.01
CA GLN A 142 3.32 -9.97 5.64
C GLN A 142 3.78 -11.14 4.75
N LEU A 143 5.01 -11.63 4.94
CA LEU A 143 5.55 -12.80 4.22
C LEU A 143 4.78 -14.08 4.59
N HIS A 144 4.51 -14.29 5.89
CA HIS A 144 3.70 -15.43 6.36
C HIS A 144 2.27 -15.41 5.79
N ARG A 145 1.63 -14.24 5.69
CA ARG A 145 0.32 -14.11 5.01
C ARG A 145 0.41 -14.51 3.53
N GLY A 146 1.50 -14.13 2.85
CA GLY A 146 1.77 -14.56 1.47
C GLY A 146 1.90 -16.07 1.35
N LEU A 147 2.66 -16.71 2.25
CA LEU A 147 2.84 -18.17 2.28
C LEU A 147 1.52 -18.93 2.52
N GLN A 148 0.64 -18.42 3.38
CA GLN A 148 -0.68 -19.01 3.61
C GLN A 148 -1.50 -19.05 2.31
N ILE A 149 -1.56 -17.94 1.58
CA ILE A 149 -2.27 -17.86 0.30
C ILE A 149 -1.66 -18.83 -0.73
N LEU A 150 -0.32 -18.93 -0.79
CA LEU A 150 0.35 -19.87 -1.69
C LEU A 150 0.00 -21.33 -1.38
N THR A 151 -0.20 -21.68 -0.11
CA THR A 151 -0.66 -23.01 0.29
C THR A 151 -2.10 -23.27 -0.17
N GLU A 152 -2.99 -22.28 -0.03
CA GLU A 152 -4.35 -22.39 -0.58
C GLU A 152 -4.34 -22.56 -2.10
N ILE A 153 -3.47 -21.84 -2.83
CA ILE A 153 -3.33 -21.99 -4.29
C ILE A 153 -2.87 -23.40 -4.65
N GLU A 154 -1.86 -23.92 -3.96
CA GLU A 154 -1.34 -25.28 -4.19
C GLU A 154 -2.45 -26.33 -4.04
N GLU A 155 -3.25 -26.25 -2.97
CA GLU A 155 -4.39 -27.14 -2.74
C GLU A 155 -5.43 -27.04 -3.86
N LYS A 156 -5.73 -25.84 -4.35
CA LYS A 156 -6.70 -25.62 -5.44
C LYS A 156 -6.20 -26.16 -6.78
N LEU A 157 -4.90 -26.05 -7.05
CA LEU A 157 -4.28 -26.63 -8.24
C LEU A 157 -4.31 -28.15 -8.22
N HIS A 158 -4.04 -28.78 -7.07
CA HIS A 158 -4.18 -30.23 -6.92
C HIS A 158 -5.60 -30.73 -7.17
N ASN A 159 -6.61 -29.91 -6.82
CA ASN A 159 -8.02 -30.23 -7.00
C ASN A 159 -8.59 -29.80 -8.38
N GLY A 160 -7.79 -29.16 -9.24
CA GLY A 160 -8.20 -28.73 -10.59
C GLY A 160 -9.12 -27.51 -10.66
N SER A 161 -9.20 -26.67 -9.62
CA SER A 161 -10.10 -25.49 -9.58
C SER A 161 -9.42 -24.23 -10.12
N THR A 162 -9.72 -23.83 -11.36
CA THR A 162 -9.04 -22.72 -12.05
C THR A 162 -9.56 -21.31 -11.71
N ASN A 163 -10.85 -21.15 -11.41
CA ASN A 163 -11.41 -19.83 -11.05
C ASN A 163 -10.90 -19.36 -9.68
N ASP A 164 -10.72 -20.29 -8.74
CA ASP A 164 -10.18 -20.00 -7.41
C ASP A 164 -8.73 -19.51 -7.51
N VAL A 165 -7.95 -20.05 -8.44
CA VAL A 165 -6.54 -19.67 -8.65
C VAL A 165 -6.38 -18.21 -9.07
N ILE A 166 -7.27 -17.67 -9.92
CA ILE A 166 -7.21 -16.25 -10.30
C ILE A 166 -7.51 -15.35 -9.09
N ALA A 167 -8.54 -15.70 -8.32
CA ALA A 167 -8.92 -14.95 -7.12
C ALA A 167 -7.79 -14.97 -6.07
N LEU A 168 -7.21 -16.13 -5.82
CA LEU A 168 -6.09 -16.29 -4.89
C LEU A 168 -4.80 -15.63 -5.41
N SER A 169 -4.55 -15.63 -6.72
CA SER A 169 -3.43 -14.88 -7.31
C SER A 169 -3.60 -13.37 -7.10
N ASN A 170 -4.81 -12.83 -7.31
CA ASN A 170 -5.11 -11.42 -6.99
C ASN A 170 -4.85 -11.12 -5.50
N GLN A 171 -5.30 -12.01 -4.62
CA GLN A 171 -5.10 -11.87 -3.17
C GLN A 171 -3.62 -11.90 -2.81
N PHE A 172 -2.85 -12.84 -3.38
CA PHE A 172 -1.41 -12.98 -3.17
C PHE A 172 -0.68 -11.68 -3.51
N TYR A 173 -0.84 -11.15 -4.74
CA TYR A 173 -0.16 -9.91 -5.13
C TYR A 173 -0.74 -8.64 -4.49
N SER A 174 -1.95 -8.72 -3.91
CA SER A 174 -2.46 -7.66 -3.04
C SER A 174 -1.76 -7.65 -1.68
N VAL A 175 -1.37 -8.83 -1.16
CA VAL A 175 -0.61 -9.00 0.09
C VAL A 175 0.90 -8.81 -0.11
N ILE A 176 1.46 -9.24 -1.23
CA ILE A 176 2.88 -9.14 -1.56
C ILE A 176 3.03 -8.19 -2.74
N PRO A 177 3.31 -6.88 -2.50
CA PRO A 177 3.35 -5.88 -3.56
C PRO A 177 4.46 -6.15 -4.56
N VAL A 178 4.09 -6.22 -5.84
CA VAL A 178 5.03 -6.36 -6.96
C VAL A 178 4.77 -5.22 -7.95
N VAL A 179 5.84 -4.59 -8.44
CA VAL A 179 5.74 -3.59 -9.51
C VAL A 179 5.62 -4.32 -10.84
N PHE A 180 4.44 -4.23 -11.45
CA PHE A 180 4.20 -4.70 -12.82
C PHE A 180 4.41 -3.57 -13.84
N GLU A 181 4.51 -3.95 -15.11
CA GLU A 181 4.56 -2.99 -16.21
C GLU A 181 3.22 -2.24 -16.41
N SER A 182 3.05 -1.60 -17.57
CA SER A 182 1.78 -0.97 -17.97
C SER A 182 0.62 -1.98 -17.99
N GLN A 183 0.92 -3.26 -18.22
CA GLN A 183 -0.01 -4.39 -18.15
C GLN A 183 0.49 -5.41 -17.12
N ILE A 184 -0.44 -6.07 -16.45
CA ILE A 184 -0.14 -7.27 -15.67
C ILE A 184 -0.20 -8.46 -16.63
N ASP A 185 0.95 -9.05 -16.92
CA ASP A 185 1.02 -10.24 -17.76
C ASP A 185 0.38 -11.44 -17.04
N ARG A 186 -0.38 -12.25 -17.77
CA ARG A 186 -0.97 -13.50 -17.27
C ARG A 186 0.09 -14.53 -16.90
N SER A 187 1.32 -14.40 -17.40
CA SER A 187 2.45 -15.23 -16.97
C SER A 187 2.68 -15.18 -15.46
N PHE A 188 2.30 -14.09 -14.78
CA PHE A 188 2.34 -13.95 -13.33
C PHE A 188 1.17 -14.63 -12.59
N LEU A 189 0.19 -15.23 -13.27
CA LEU A 189 -0.78 -16.06 -12.58
C LEU A 189 -0.07 -17.25 -11.93
N LEU A 190 -0.46 -17.56 -10.70
CA LEU A 190 0.08 -18.68 -9.93
C LEU A 190 -0.69 -19.96 -10.27
N ASP A 191 -0.74 -20.28 -11.56
CA ASP A 191 -1.58 -21.32 -12.17
C ASP A 191 -0.90 -22.67 -12.38
N HIS A 192 0.36 -22.79 -11.94
CA HIS A 192 1.15 -24.00 -12.02
C HIS A 192 1.88 -24.26 -10.70
N LEU A 193 1.96 -25.53 -10.30
CA LEU A 193 2.61 -25.96 -9.06
C LEU A 193 4.07 -25.48 -8.97
N GLU A 194 4.79 -25.48 -10.10
CA GLU A 194 6.18 -25.00 -10.17
C GLU A 194 6.28 -23.52 -9.77
N LYS A 195 5.44 -22.65 -10.35
CA LYS A 195 5.40 -21.21 -9.99
C LYS A 195 5.10 -21.00 -8.50
N VAL A 196 4.17 -21.78 -7.95
CA VAL A 196 3.80 -21.69 -6.53
C VAL A 196 4.99 -22.08 -5.64
N LYS A 197 5.67 -23.18 -5.96
CA LYS A 197 6.86 -23.65 -5.23
C LYS A 197 8.01 -22.65 -5.28
N GLU A 198 8.36 -22.16 -6.46
CA GLU A 198 9.39 -21.13 -6.62
C GLU A 198 9.06 -19.86 -5.82
N THR A 199 7.78 -19.47 -5.77
CA THR A 199 7.34 -18.29 -5.02
C THR A 199 7.41 -18.54 -3.51
N LYS A 200 7.03 -19.74 -3.04
CA LYS A 200 7.18 -20.14 -1.63
C LYS A 200 8.64 -20.12 -1.19
N GLU A 201 9.54 -20.65 -2.01
CA GLU A 201 10.99 -20.64 -1.76
C GLU A 201 11.53 -19.22 -1.65
N LYS A 202 11.13 -18.32 -2.56
CA LYS A 202 11.51 -16.89 -2.50
C LYS A 202 11.05 -16.23 -1.20
N LEU A 203 9.79 -16.42 -0.79
CA LEU A 203 9.32 -15.88 0.49
C LEU A 203 10.04 -16.50 1.69
N GLY A 204 10.38 -17.79 1.63
CA GLY A 204 11.16 -18.46 2.68
C GLY A 204 12.57 -17.87 2.82
N GLN A 205 13.24 -17.58 1.70
CA GLN A 205 14.55 -16.90 1.71
C GLN A 205 14.45 -15.50 2.31
N MET A 206 13.41 -14.73 1.96
CA MET A 206 13.17 -13.41 2.53
C MET A 206 12.93 -13.42 4.03
N ILE A 207 12.23 -14.44 4.56
CA ILE A 207 12.06 -14.60 6.01
C ILE A 207 13.41 -14.87 6.67
N LEU A 208 14.25 -15.72 6.08
CA LEU A 208 15.60 -15.95 6.61
C LEU A 208 16.42 -14.66 6.62
N GLU A 209 16.38 -13.88 5.55
CA GLU A 209 17.08 -12.58 5.43
C GLU A 209 16.68 -11.56 6.52
N ILE A 210 15.44 -11.59 7.03
CA ILE A 210 15.02 -10.72 8.13
C ILE A 210 15.71 -11.08 9.46
N HIS A 211 16.06 -12.35 9.65
CA HIS A 211 16.62 -12.88 10.91
C HIS A 211 18.16 -12.87 10.96
N TYR A 212 18.85 -12.46 9.88
CA TYR A 212 20.32 -12.38 9.79
C TYR A 212 20.82 -10.94 9.76
#